data_AF-A0AAE0AW37-F1
#
_entry.id   AF-A0AAE0AW37-F1
#
_cell.length_a   1.000
_cell.length_b   1.000
_cell.length_c   1.000
_cell.angle_alpha   90.00
_cell.angle_beta   90.00
_cell.angle_gamma   90.00
#
_symmetry.space_group_name_H-M   'P 1'
#
loop_
_entity.id
_entity.type
_entity.pdbx_description
1 polymer ?
#
loop_
_entity_poly.entity_id
_entity_poly.type
_entity_poly.pdbx_seq_one_letter_code
_entity_poly.pdbx_strand_id
1 'polypeptide(L)'
;MKANPQSIVTAKQWAEALEASIAAVSKYGGANAGYRTMLDALIPASAALQERLSAGDDPSTAFVVSAEAAIAGAESTKHMQAQAGRSTYVSAEMLVSIPDPGAMAAASWYRAAAVAVKDKCQAS
;
A
#
# COMPACT_ATOMS: atom_id res chain seq x y z
N MET A 1 -17.56 14.00 -20.75
CA MET A 1 -16.80 12.76 -20.96
C MET A 1 -17.75 11.59 -20.79
N LYS A 2 -18.13 10.89 -21.87
CA LYS A 2 -18.92 9.66 -21.77
C LYS A 2 -17.93 8.51 -21.53
N ALA A 3 -18.13 7.73 -20.47
CA ALA A 3 -17.32 6.55 -20.21
C ALA A 3 -17.46 5.56 -21.39
N ASN A 4 -16.33 5.09 -21.91
CA ASN A 4 -16.30 4.09 -22.98
C ASN A 4 -16.57 2.70 -22.36
N PRO A 5 -17.62 1.96 -22.75
CA PRO A 5 -18.03 0.72 -22.07
C PRO A 5 -17.07 -0.47 -22.22
N GLN A 6 -15.92 -0.31 -22.90
CA GLN A 6 -15.05 -1.41 -23.33
C GLN A 6 -13.57 -1.28 -22.89
N SER A 7 -13.19 -0.33 -22.02
CA SER A 7 -11.81 -0.32 -21.54
C SER A 7 -11.62 -1.40 -20.47
N ILE A 8 -11.16 -2.59 -20.87
CA ILE A 8 -10.64 -3.58 -19.94
C ILE A 8 -9.40 -2.96 -19.28
N VAL A 9 -9.48 -2.73 -17.96
CA VAL A 9 -8.32 -2.27 -17.17
C VAL A 9 -7.44 -3.46 -16.89
N THR A 10 -6.19 -3.41 -17.34
CA THR A 10 -5.19 -4.45 -17.08
C THR A 10 -4.61 -4.33 -15.67
N ALA A 11 -4.06 -5.41 -15.15
CA ALA A 11 -3.37 -5.40 -13.85
C ALA A 11 -2.20 -4.41 -13.80
N LYS A 12 -1.46 -4.26 -14.91
CA LYS A 12 -0.37 -3.28 -15.02
C LYS A 12 -0.88 -1.85 -14.95
N GLN A 13 -1.97 -1.52 -15.66
CA GLN A 13 -2.60 -0.19 -15.54
C GLN A 13 -3.11 0.08 -14.12
N TRP A 14 -3.61 -0.94 -13.42
CA TRP A 14 -3.95 -0.83 -12.00
C TRP A 14 -2.73 -0.53 -11.12
N ALA A 15 -1.60 -1.19 -11.35
CA ALA A 15 -0.37 -0.95 -10.60
C ALA A 15 0.21 0.45 -10.87
N GLU A 16 0.16 0.92 -12.12
CA GLU A 16 0.53 2.30 -12.50
C GLU A 16 -0.39 3.34 -11.82
N ALA A 17 -1.70 3.08 -11.80
CA ALA A 17 -2.65 3.95 -11.11
C ALA A 17 -2.42 3.98 -9.59
N LEU A 18 -2.08 2.84 -8.99
CA LEU A 18 -1.74 2.74 -7.58
C LEU A 18 -0.49 3.57 -7.26
N GLU A 19 0.59 3.41 -8.03
CA GLU A 19 1.82 4.19 -7.87
C GLU A 19 1.54 5.70 -7.99
N ALA A 20 0.82 6.11 -9.02
CA ALA A 20 0.44 7.51 -9.21
C ALA A 20 -0.39 8.05 -8.04
N SER A 21 -1.30 7.24 -7.49
CA SER A 21 -2.09 7.62 -6.32
C SER A 21 -1.24 7.81 -5.07
N ILE A 22 -0.24 6.94 -4.84
CA ILE A 22 0.69 7.03 -3.72
C ILE A 22 1.57 8.27 -3.86
N ALA A 23 2.08 8.53 -5.08
CA ALA A 23 2.85 9.73 -5.37
C ALA A 23 2.02 11.00 -5.12
N ALA A 24 0.74 11.01 -5.47
CA ALA A 24 -0.16 12.12 -5.17
C ALA A 24 -0.38 12.29 -3.65
N VAL A 25 -0.63 11.20 -2.91
CA VAL A 25 -0.77 11.25 -1.45
C VAL A 25 0.49 11.80 -0.80
N SER A 26 1.67 11.35 -1.23
CA SER A 26 2.95 11.89 -0.75
C SER A 26 3.08 13.39 -1.06
N LYS A 27 2.83 13.79 -2.31
CA LYS A 27 2.94 15.20 -2.75
C LYS A 27 2.02 16.13 -1.97
N TYR A 28 0.74 15.78 -1.81
CA TYR A 28 -0.25 16.66 -1.17
C TYR A 28 -0.27 16.52 0.35
N GLY A 29 0.10 15.36 0.87
CA GLY A 29 0.22 15.11 2.31
C GLY A 29 1.55 15.58 2.91
N GLY A 30 2.57 15.83 2.09
CA GLY A 30 3.90 16.26 2.53
C GLY A 30 4.70 15.19 3.27
N ALA A 31 4.29 13.93 3.19
CA ALA A 31 4.95 12.80 3.83
C ALA A 31 5.73 11.96 2.81
N ASN A 32 6.80 11.30 3.27
CA ASN A 32 7.66 10.43 2.47
C ASN A 32 7.80 9.06 3.14
N ALA A 33 8.44 8.11 2.44
CA ALA A 33 8.91 6.89 3.06
C ALA A 33 9.81 7.20 4.28
N GLY A 34 9.65 6.44 5.35
CA GLY A 34 10.33 6.62 6.63
C GLY A 34 9.67 7.64 7.57
N TYR A 35 8.56 8.29 7.17
CA TYR A 35 7.94 9.34 8.00
C TYR A 35 6.95 8.79 9.03
N ARG A 36 6.79 7.47 9.09
CA ARG A 36 5.93 6.75 10.02
C ARG A 36 4.46 7.06 9.76
N THR A 37 4.02 6.76 8.53
CA THR A 37 2.68 7.05 7.99
C THR A 37 2.16 5.90 7.13
N MET A 38 0.94 6.05 6.58
CA MET A 38 0.38 5.09 5.62
C MET A 38 1.26 4.81 4.38
N LEU A 39 2.14 5.74 4.01
CA LEU A 39 3.07 5.57 2.89
C LEU A 39 4.07 4.45 3.14
N ASP A 40 4.42 4.19 4.41
CA ASP A 40 5.33 3.11 4.79
C ASP A 40 4.73 1.73 4.57
N ALA A 41 3.40 1.62 4.47
CA ALA A 41 2.73 0.41 4.00
C ALA A 41 2.58 0.41 2.47
N LEU A 42 2.12 1.53 1.88
CA LEU A 42 1.69 1.54 0.48
C LEU A 42 2.85 1.58 -0.52
N ILE A 43 3.98 2.22 -0.20
CA ILE A 43 5.14 2.28 -1.09
C ILE A 43 5.74 0.86 -1.32
N PRO A 44 6.04 0.07 -0.27
CA PRO A 44 6.47 -1.32 -0.45
C PRO A 44 5.45 -2.19 -1.19
N ALA A 45 4.15 -1.98 -0.95
CA ALA A 45 3.10 -2.68 -1.66
C ALA A 45 3.13 -2.38 -3.17
N SER A 46 3.22 -1.10 -3.55
CA SER A 46 3.29 -0.68 -4.93
C SER A 46 4.51 -1.27 -5.64
N ALA A 47 5.68 -1.21 -5.00
CA ALA A 47 6.92 -1.78 -5.53
C ALA A 47 6.80 -3.29 -5.77
N ALA A 48 6.31 -4.04 -4.77
CA ALA A 48 6.12 -5.48 -4.88
C ALA A 48 5.11 -5.83 -5.98
N LEU A 49 4.00 -5.10 -6.10
CA LEU A 49 3.01 -5.34 -7.14
C LEU A 49 3.61 -5.16 -8.54
N GLN A 50 4.33 -4.07 -8.76
CA GLN A 50 4.99 -3.79 -10.04
C GLN A 50 6.03 -4.85 -10.39
N GLU A 51 6.86 -5.24 -9.42
CA GLU A 51 7.88 -6.28 -9.59
C GLU A 51 7.24 -7.60 -10.03
N ARG A 52 6.22 -8.08 -9.30
CA ARG A 52 5.56 -9.36 -9.59
C ARG A 52 4.85 -9.35 -10.94
N LEU A 53 4.12 -8.28 -11.26
CA LEU A 53 3.47 -8.15 -12.57
C LEU A 53 4.46 -8.03 -13.73
N SER A 54 5.65 -7.48 -13.48
CA SER A 54 6.73 -7.41 -14.48
C SER A 54 7.40 -8.76 -14.69
N ALA A 55 7.51 -9.57 -13.63
CA ALA A 55 7.98 -10.95 -13.69
C ALA A 55 7.01 -11.91 -14.39
N GLY A 56 5.77 -11.48 -14.64
CA GLY A 56 4.74 -12.29 -15.30
C GLY A 56 3.91 -13.15 -14.35
N ASP A 57 3.96 -12.87 -13.04
CA ASP A 57 3.14 -13.56 -12.05
C ASP A 57 1.64 -13.31 -12.32
N ASP A 58 0.81 -14.28 -11.93
CA ASP A 58 -0.65 -14.14 -11.96
C ASP A 58 -1.09 -12.90 -11.16
N PRO A 59 -1.93 -12.00 -11.74
CA PRO A 59 -2.31 -10.75 -11.09
C PRO A 59 -2.92 -10.89 -9.69
N SER A 60 -3.77 -11.90 -9.49
CA SER A 60 -4.42 -12.11 -8.19
C SER A 60 -3.40 -12.52 -7.12
N THR A 61 -2.39 -13.30 -7.51
CA THR A 61 -1.28 -13.72 -6.65
C THR A 61 -0.31 -12.57 -6.38
N ALA A 62 0.03 -11.79 -7.41
CA ALA A 62 0.85 -10.59 -7.28
C ALA A 62 0.25 -9.57 -6.29
N PHE A 63 -1.07 -9.40 -6.30
CA PHE A 63 -1.77 -8.52 -5.37
C PHE A 63 -1.75 -9.02 -3.91
N VAL A 64 -1.80 -10.34 -3.71
CA VAL A 64 -1.62 -10.92 -2.36
C VAL A 64 -0.19 -10.69 -1.86
N VAL A 65 0.83 -10.92 -2.69
CA VAL A 65 2.23 -10.66 -2.33
C VAL A 65 2.47 -9.18 -2.02
N SER A 66 1.88 -8.26 -2.79
CA SER A 66 1.99 -6.84 -2.46
C SER A 66 1.30 -6.47 -1.15
N ALA A 67 0.23 -7.16 -0.76
CA ALA A 67 -0.38 -6.96 0.54
C ALA A 67 0.51 -7.44 1.69
N GLU A 68 1.27 -8.51 1.51
CA GLU A 68 2.29 -8.95 2.48
C GLU A 68 3.38 -7.89 2.65
N ALA A 69 3.83 -7.28 1.54
CA ALA A 69 4.76 -6.16 1.58
C ALA A 69 4.16 -4.95 2.31
N ALA A 70 2.86 -4.67 2.15
CA ALA A 70 2.17 -3.61 2.89
C ALA A 70 2.21 -3.84 4.42
N ILE A 71 1.96 -5.07 4.85
CA ILE A 71 1.98 -5.46 6.27
C ILE A 71 3.40 -5.34 6.83
N ALA A 72 4.40 -5.86 6.11
CA ALA A 72 5.79 -5.76 6.52
C ALA A 72 6.25 -4.29 6.61
N GLY A 73 5.84 -3.46 5.65
CA GLY A 73 6.08 -2.03 5.65
C GLY A 73 5.43 -1.34 6.86
N ALA A 74 4.17 -1.63 7.13
CA ALA A 74 3.46 -1.10 8.31
C ALA A 74 4.12 -1.53 9.62
N GLU A 75 4.53 -2.80 9.77
CA GLU A 75 5.25 -3.30 10.94
C GLU A 75 6.60 -2.62 11.15
N SER A 76 7.31 -2.27 10.07
CA SER A 76 8.62 -1.61 10.14
C SER A 76 8.56 -0.21 10.78
N THR A 77 7.39 0.43 10.78
CA THR A 77 7.18 1.77 11.35
C THR A 77 7.45 1.85 12.85
N LYS A 78 7.46 0.72 13.56
CA LYS A 78 7.84 0.65 14.98
C LYS A 78 9.28 1.09 15.26
N HIS A 79 10.12 1.11 14.23
CA HIS A 79 11.54 1.49 14.28
C HIS A 79 11.81 2.86 13.66
N MET A 80 10.77 3.60 13.27
CA MET A 80 10.88 4.90 12.61
C MET A 80 10.65 6.04 13.59
N GLN A 81 11.19 7.21 13.26
CA GLN A 81 10.84 8.46 13.93
C GLN A 81 9.65 9.09 13.19
N ALA A 82 8.62 9.52 13.93
CA ALA A 82 7.50 10.23 13.34
C ALA A 82 7.95 11.60 12.81
N GLN A 83 7.70 11.86 11.53
CA GLN A 83 8.03 13.13 10.86
C GLN A 83 6.80 13.81 10.26
N ALA A 84 5.64 13.13 10.23
CA ALA A 84 4.38 13.67 9.75
C ALA A 84 3.17 13.13 10.53
N GLY A 85 2.05 13.84 10.42
CA GLY A 85 0.78 13.43 11.02
C GLY A 85 0.74 13.55 12.56
N ARG A 86 -0.33 13.02 13.16
CA ARG A 86 -0.58 13.10 14.61
C ARG A 86 0.40 12.27 15.44
N SER A 87 1.09 11.33 14.82
CA SER A 87 2.16 10.56 15.46
C SER A 87 3.32 11.47 15.92
N THR A 88 3.49 12.67 15.34
CA THR A 88 4.46 13.67 15.81
C THR A 88 4.10 14.33 17.14
N TYR A 89 2.86 14.21 17.59
CA TYR A 89 2.39 14.79 18.87
C TYR A 89 2.68 13.88 20.06
N VAL A 90 3.08 12.64 19.79
CA VAL A 90 3.34 11.61 20.78
C VAL A 90 4.85 11.51 20.99
N SER A 91 5.29 11.37 22.23
CA SER A 91 6.73 11.25 22.52
C SER A 91 7.32 9.99 21.91
N ALA A 92 8.59 10.04 21.52
CA ALA A 92 9.27 8.91 20.91
C ALA A 92 9.25 7.68 21.82
N GLU A 93 9.34 7.85 23.15
CA GLU A 93 9.30 6.73 24.09
C GLU A 93 7.96 5.97 24.07
N MET A 94 6.84 6.68 23.90
CA MET A 94 5.51 6.05 23.81
C MET A 94 5.27 5.36 22.46
N LEU A 95 6.06 5.68 21.44
CA LEU A 95 5.94 5.09 20.11
C LEU A 95 6.82 3.85 19.91
N VAL A 96 7.78 3.62 20.82
CA VAL A 96 8.72 2.49 20.75
C VAL A 96 7.95 1.19 20.62
N SER A 97 8.30 0.39 19.61
CA SER A 97 7.72 -0.94 19.36
C SER A 97 6.23 -0.96 19.02
N ILE A 98 5.58 0.19 18.84
CA ILE A 98 4.19 0.29 18.36
C ILE A 98 4.21 0.69 16.88
N PRO A 99 3.62 -0.09 15.97
CA PRO A 99 3.44 0.32 14.59
C PRO A 99 2.55 1.56 14.46
N ASP A 100 2.78 2.38 13.43
CA ASP A 100 1.93 3.52 13.11
C ASP A 100 0.49 3.07 12.80
N PRO A 101 -0.53 3.61 13.48
CA PRO A 101 -1.92 3.24 13.23
C PRO A 101 -2.38 3.51 11.80
N GLY A 102 -1.88 4.56 11.15
CA GLY A 102 -2.19 4.89 9.76
C GLY A 102 -1.63 3.87 8.78
N ALA A 103 -0.39 3.42 9.01
CA ALA A 103 0.23 2.34 8.26
C ALA A 103 -0.51 1.00 8.45
N MET A 104 -0.86 0.65 9.68
CA MET A 104 -1.60 -0.59 9.97
C MET A 104 -2.99 -0.60 9.36
N ALA A 105 -3.70 0.54 9.44
CA ALA A 105 -5.00 0.69 8.79
C ALA A 105 -4.87 0.53 7.28
N ALA A 106 -3.82 1.12 6.68
CA ALA A 106 -3.56 1.02 5.25
C ALA A 106 -3.28 -0.41 4.78
N ALA A 107 -2.37 -1.10 5.46
CA ALA A 107 -2.09 -2.51 5.19
C ALA A 107 -3.34 -3.39 5.36
N SER A 108 -4.18 -3.11 6.36
CA SER A 108 -5.38 -3.88 6.64
C SER A 108 -6.41 -3.81 5.52
N TRP A 109 -6.78 -2.61 5.05
CA TRP A 109 -7.75 -2.49 3.95
C TRP A 109 -7.17 -3.02 2.63
N TYR A 110 -5.87 -2.81 2.40
CA TYR A 110 -5.20 -3.28 1.19
C TYR A 110 -5.18 -4.81 1.13
N ARG A 111 -4.85 -5.47 2.24
CA ARG A 111 -4.93 -6.93 2.39
C ARG A 111 -6.35 -7.46 2.18
N ALA A 112 -7.34 -6.81 2.79
CA ALA A 112 -8.74 -7.21 2.63
C ALA A 112 -9.17 -7.17 1.15
N ALA A 113 -8.76 -6.12 0.42
CA ALA A 113 -9.02 -6.01 -1.02
C ALA A 113 -8.30 -7.12 -1.81
N ALA A 114 -7.03 -7.40 -1.52
CA ALA A 114 -6.26 -8.45 -2.20
C ALA A 114 -6.88 -9.85 -2.03
N VAL A 115 -7.26 -10.20 -0.80
CA VAL A 115 -7.94 -11.47 -0.51
C VAL A 115 -9.28 -11.55 -1.24
N ALA A 116 -10.10 -10.50 -1.18
CA ALA A 116 -11.39 -10.48 -1.86
C ALA A 116 -11.27 -10.64 -3.39
N VAL A 117 -10.23 -10.09 -4.00
CA VAL A 117 -9.94 -10.30 -5.44
C VAL A 117 -9.50 -11.74 -5.69
N LYS A 118 -8.61 -12.30 -4.87
CA LYS A 118 -8.15 -13.68 -5.01
C LYS A 118 -9.30 -14.68 -4.93
N ASP A 119 -10.18 -14.53 -3.95
CA ASP A 119 -11.33 -15.40 -3.75
C ASP A 119 -12.28 -15.37 -4.95
N LYS A 120 -12.54 -14.18 -5.51
CA LYS A 120 -13.37 -14.02 -6.72
C LYS A 120 -12.75 -14.68 -7.94
N CYS A 121 -11.43 -14.58 -8.12
CA CYS A 121 -10.72 -15.21 -9.23
C CYS A 121 -10.68 -16.74 -9.12
N GLN A 122 -10.72 -17.31 -7.91
CA GLN A 122 -10.77 -18.76 -7.70
C GLN A 122 -12.17 -19.34 -7.83
N ALA A 123 -13.21 -18.53 -7.61
CA ALA A 123 -14.60 -18.91 -7.75
C ALA A 123 -15.15 -18.79 -9.20
N SER A 124 -14.35 -18.27 -10.13
CA SER A 124 -14.71 -18.05 -11.55
C SER A 124 -14.01 -19.07 -12.44
#